data_AF-A0A0G1SXS3-F1
#
_entry.id   AF-A0A0G1SXS3-F1
#
_cell.length_a   1.000
_cell.length_b   1.000
_cell.length_c   1.000
_cell.angle_alpha   90.00
_cell.angle_beta   90.00
_cell.angle_gamma   90.00
#
_symmetry.space_group_name_H-M   'P 1'
#
loop_
_entity.id
_entity.type
_entity.pdbx_description
1 polymer ?
#
loop_
_entity_poly.entity_id
_entity_poly.type
_entity_poly.pdbx_seq_one_letter_code
_entity_poly.pdbx_strand_id
1 'polypeptide(L)'
;MTQVLEKSLNTGAIYMEERLGDDNFLNYVLDFGFGQASGVDLAGEVGGDISNLYSKRKINFVTAAFGQGIAVTPLQLINSYSAVANGGKLMRPHIVKAVVHPDGSQTQTMPEIISTPISERSALT
;
A
#
# COMPACT_ATOMS: atom_id res chain seq x y z
N MET A 1 11.67 -1.98 17.68
CA MET A 1 10.73 -1.44 16.69
C MET A 1 9.29 -1.37 17.18
N THR A 2 8.79 -2.34 17.94
CA THR A 2 7.42 -2.32 18.51
C THR A 2 7.06 -0.99 19.17
N GLN A 3 7.88 -0.50 20.11
CA GLN A 3 7.62 0.79 20.78
C GLN A 3 7.67 2.00 19.85
N VAL A 4 8.44 1.95 18.76
CA VAL A 4 8.50 3.06 17.78
C VAL A 4 7.15 3.20 17.10
N LEU A 5 6.55 2.07 16.70
CA LEU A 5 5.22 2.04 16.08
C LEU A 5 4.11 2.37 17.09
N GLU A 6 4.09 1.70 18.26
CA GLU A 6 3.06 1.89 19.30
C GLU A 6 2.96 3.32 19.81
N LYS A 7 4.11 3.99 19.95
CA LYS A 7 4.19 5.37 20.47
C LYS A 7 4.28 6.42 19.37
N SER A 8 4.18 6.02 18.09
CA SER A 8 4.26 6.92 16.93
C SER A 8 5.49 7.83 16.97
N LEU A 9 6.68 7.25 17.18
CA LEU A 9 7.92 8.02 17.32
C LEU A 9 8.52 8.35 15.95
N ASN A 10 8.28 9.57 15.46
CA ASN A 10 8.82 10.04 14.16
C ASN A 10 10.34 9.85 14.05
N THR A 11 11.10 10.17 15.09
CA THR A 11 12.57 9.98 15.09
C THR A 11 12.98 8.51 14.95
N GLY A 12 12.18 7.59 15.47
CA GLY A 12 12.39 6.15 15.27
C GLY A 12 12.05 5.70 13.84
N ALA A 13 11.01 6.28 13.23
CA ALA A 13 10.68 6.02 11.82
C ALA A 13 11.77 6.52 10.88
N ILE A 14 12.29 7.74 11.11
CA ILE A 14 13.45 8.30 10.38
C ILE A 14 14.65 7.36 10.49
N TYR A 15 15.01 6.94 11.71
CA TYR A 15 16.15 6.05 11.95
C TYR A 15 16.05 4.71 11.19
N MET A 16 14.83 4.20 10.99
CA MET A 16 14.61 2.98 10.22
C MET A 16 14.66 3.21 8.71
N GLU A 17 14.11 4.31 8.21
CA GLU A 17 14.23 4.67 6.80
C GLU A 17 15.71 4.84 6.42
N GLU A 18 16.52 5.50 7.25
CA GLU A 18 17.96 5.63 7.01
C GLU A 18 18.71 4.29 6.96
N ARG A 19 18.23 3.28 7.69
CA ARG A 19 18.78 1.91 7.63
C ARG A 19 18.31 1.12 6.42
N LEU A 20 17.08 1.34 5.99
CA LEU A 20 16.47 0.69 4.85
C LEU A 20 17.07 1.21 3.54
N GLY A 21 17.30 2.52 3.47
CA GLY A 21 17.74 3.25 2.30
C GLY A 21 16.59 3.72 1.41
N ASP A 22 16.77 4.88 0.78
CA ASP A 22 15.78 5.60 -0.01
C ASP A 22 15.17 4.74 -1.13
N ASP A 23 15.99 4.02 -1.89
CA ASP A 23 15.55 3.19 -3.01
C ASP A 23 14.66 2.03 -2.55
N ASN A 24 15.05 1.35 -1.47
CA ASN A 24 14.25 0.26 -0.90
C ASN A 24 12.96 0.81 -0.30
N PHE A 25 13.00 1.97 0.36
CA PHE A 25 11.81 2.62 0.88
C PHE A 25 10.81 2.92 -0.25
N LEU A 26 11.26 3.52 -1.36
CA LEU A 26 10.41 3.77 -2.52
C LEU A 26 9.83 2.48 -3.10
N ASN A 27 10.64 1.42 -3.22
CA ASN A 27 10.15 0.12 -3.70
C ASN A 27 9.04 -0.42 -2.81
N TYR A 28 9.20 -0.38 -1.48
CA TYR A 28 8.13 -0.78 -0.56
C TYR A 28 6.88 0.08 -0.71
N VAL A 29 7.01 1.41 -0.82
CA VAL A 29 5.86 2.31 -1.04
C VAL A 29 5.09 1.91 -2.30
N LEU A 30 5.79 1.58 -3.39
CA LEU A 30 5.19 1.13 -4.64
C LEU A 30 4.59 -0.28 -4.55
N ASP A 31 5.29 -1.22 -3.91
CA ASP A 31 4.85 -2.61 -3.75
C ASP A 31 3.61 -2.73 -2.85
N PHE A 32 3.42 -1.79 -1.92
CA PHE A 32 2.19 -1.63 -1.14
C PHE A 32 1.06 -0.91 -1.90
N GLY A 33 1.29 -0.51 -3.15
CA GLY A 33 0.28 0.03 -4.06
C GLY A 33 0.05 1.55 -3.96
N PHE A 34 0.89 2.28 -3.23
CA PHE A 34 0.77 3.74 -3.14
C PHE A 34 1.25 4.43 -4.42
N GLY A 35 0.63 5.57 -4.74
CA GLY A 35 0.92 6.32 -5.97
C GLY A 35 0.27 5.73 -7.23
N GLN A 36 -0.49 4.64 -7.11
CA GLN A 36 -1.11 3.92 -8.22
C GLN A 36 -2.58 3.65 -7.92
N ALA A 37 -3.44 3.71 -8.95
CA ALA A 37 -4.83 3.27 -8.81
C ALA A 37 -4.85 1.77 -8.43
N SER A 38 -5.70 1.39 -7.46
CA SER A 38 -5.80 0.01 -7.00
C SER A 38 -6.46 -0.92 -8.04
N GLY A 39 -7.15 -0.34 -9.03
CA GLY A 39 -7.91 -1.07 -10.02
C GLY A 39 -9.24 -1.57 -9.47
N VAL A 40 -9.79 -0.86 -8.49
CA VAL A 40 -11.14 -1.14 -7.98
C VAL A 40 -12.15 -0.92 -9.10
N ASP A 41 -13.24 -1.66 -9.05
CA ASP A 41 -14.38 -1.61 -9.98
C ASP A 41 -15.28 -0.38 -9.78
N LEU A 42 -14.69 0.77 -9.44
CA LEU A 42 -15.37 2.05 -9.31
C LEU A 42 -14.84 3.07 -10.31
N ALA A 43 -15.75 3.84 -10.89
CA ALA A 43 -15.39 4.97 -11.73
C ALA A 43 -14.77 6.10 -10.89
N GLY A 44 -13.80 6.82 -11.46
CA GLY A 44 -13.21 8.01 -10.83
C GLY A 44 -12.15 7.71 -9.76
N GLU A 45 -11.61 6.49 -9.74
CA GLU A 45 -10.46 6.18 -8.88
C GLU A 45 -9.25 7.08 -9.20
N VAL A 46 -8.55 7.49 -8.15
CA VAL A 46 -7.28 8.23 -8.22
C VAL A 46 -6.17 7.47 -7.49
N GLY A 47 -4.92 7.65 -7.92
CA GLY A 47 -3.76 6.91 -7.39
C GLY A 47 -3.04 7.55 -6.20
N GLY A 48 -3.53 8.67 -5.65
CA GLY A 48 -2.76 9.47 -4.69
C GLY A 48 -1.57 10.20 -5.35
N ASP A 49 -0.62 10.66 -4.54
CA ASP A 49 0.56 11.40 -5.00
C ASP A 49 1.79 11.07 -4.14
N ILE A 50 2.80 10.46 -4.77
CA ILE A 50 4.11 10.16 -4.16
C ILE A 50 5.26 10.87 -4.92
N SER A 51 4.95 11.88 -5.74
CA SER A 51 5.89 12.56 -6.64
C SER A 51 7.16 13.05 -5.93
N ASN A 52 7.03 13.46 -4.66
CA ASN A 52 8.13 13.89 -3.80
C ASN A 52 9.24 12.84 -3.64
N LEU A 53 8.91 11.55 -3.67
CA LEU A 53 9.90 10.47 -3.53
C LEU A 53 10.79 10.33 -4.79
N TYR A 54 10.35 10.81 -5.95
CA TYR A 54 11.18 10.80 -7.17
C TYR A 54 12.18 11.96 -7.22
N SER A 55 12.05 12.96 -6.35
CA SER A 55 12.97 14.11 -6.30
C SER A 55 14.38 13.76 -5.81
N LYS A 56 14.58 12.58 -5.21
CA LYS A 56 15.83 12.12 -4.57
C LYS A 56 16.34 13.01 -3.43
N ARG A 57 15.50 13.89 -2.89
CA ARG A 57 15.84 14.71 -1.73
C ARG A 57 15.64 13.88 -0.47
N LYS A 58 16.70 13.67 0.31
CA LYS A 58 16.66 12.87 1.56
C LYS A 58 15.52 13.28 2.49
N ILE A 59 15.25 14.59 2.61
CA ILE A 59 14.16 15.11 3.45
C ILE A 59 12.79 14.51 3.09
N ASN A 60 12.52 14.23 1.81
CA ASN A 60 11.24 13.70 1.38
C ASN A 60 11.05 12.23 1.80
N PHE A 61 12.13 11.45 1.82
CA PHE A 61 12.08 10.05 2.29
C PHE A 61 11.89 9.98 3.79
N VAL A 62 12.70 10.72 4.56
CA VAL A 62 12.61 10.70 6.02
C VAL A 62 11.25 11.22 6.51
N THR A 63 10.62 12.19 5.83
CA THR A 63 9.27 12.65 6.18
C THR A 63 8.18 11.67 5.75
N ALA A 64 8.33 11.03 4.58
CA ALA A 64 7.39 10.03 4.11
C ALA A 64 7.39 8.77 5.00
N ALA A 65 8.51 8.46 5.68
CA ALA A 65 8.60 7.36 6.64
C ALA A 65 7.58 7.45 7.79
N PHE A 66 7.06 8.65 8.07
CA PHE A 66 5.97 8.88 9.02
C PHE A 66 4.74 9.56 8.36
N GLY A 67 4.59 9.38 7.04
CA GLY A 67 3.38 9.74 6.31
C GLY A 67 3.27 11.20 5.83
N GLN A 68 4.35 12.00 5.89
CA GLN A 68 4.34 13.38 5.42
C GLN A 68 5.02 13.54 4.05
N GLY A 69 4.47 14.43 3.22
CA GLY A 69 4.99 14.69 1.87
C GLY A 69 4.50 13.69 0.82
N ILE A 70 3.55 12.82 1.17
CA ILE A 70 2.82 11.95 0.24
C ILE A 70 1.32 12.07 0.51
N ALA A 71 0.51 11.77 -0.49
CA ALA A 71 -0.94 11.68 -0.38
C ALA A 71 -1.42 10.30 -0.85
N VAL A 72 -2.31 9.68 -0.09
CA VAL A 72 -2.87 8.36 -0.41
C VAL A 72 -4.38 8.41 -0.25
N THR A 73 -5.11 7.59 -1.00
CA THR A 73 -6.56 7.44 -0.79
C THR A 73 -6.86 6.57 0.43
N PRO A 74 -8.03 6.72 1.07
CA PRO A 74 -8.45 5.81 2.14
C PRO A 74 -8.47 4.34 1.69
N LEU A 75 -8.80 4.08 0.41
CA LEU A 75 -8.82 2.73 -0.16
C LEU A 75 -7.41 2.14 -0.27
N GLN A 76 -6.42 2.91 -0.74
CA GLN A 76 -5.03 2.47 -0.77
C GLN A 76 -4.52 2.16 0.64
N LEU A 77 -4.81 3.03 1.61
CA LEU A 77 -4.39 2.85 2.99
C LEU A 77 -4.97 1.57 3.60
N ILE A 78 -6.27 1.31 3.46
CA ILE A 78 -6.85 0.08 4.01
C ILE A 78 -6.34 -1.16 3.28
N ASN A 79 -6.14 -1.10 1.96
CA ASN A 79 -5.64 -2.24 1.19
C ASN A 79 -4.19 -2.61 1.59
N SER A 80 -3.33 -1.61 1.87
CA SER A 80 -1.97 -1.86 2.34
C SER A 80 -1.97 -2.55 3.72
N TYR A 81 -2.88 -2.15 4.63
CA TYR A 81 -3.09 -2.83 5.90
C TYR A 81 -3.61 -4.26 5.72
N SER A 82 -4.54 -4.47 4.77
CA SER A 82 -5.05 -5.80 4.43
C SER A 82 -3.95 -6.73 3.91
N ALA A 83 -2.93 -6.22 3.21
CA ALA A 83 -1.79 -7.04 2.79
C ALA A 83 -1.05 -7.64 3.99
N VAL A 84 -0.87 -6.88 5.07
CA VAL A 84 -0.28 -7.40 6.32
C VAL A 84 -1.16 -8.48 6.93
N ALA A 85 -2.47 -8.25 7.00
CA ALA A 85 -3.41 -9.27 7.50
C ALA A 85 -3.49 -10.53 6.61
N ASN A 86 -3.17 -10.40 5.33
CA ASN A 86 -3.27 -11.45 4.31
C ASN A 86 -1.92 -12.12 3.99
N GLY A 87 -1.06 -12.28 5.01
CA GLY A 87 0.22 -12.98 4.86
C GLY A 87 1.19 -12.31 3.88
N GLY A 88 1.10 -10.99 3.74
CA GLY A 88 1.96 -10.18 2.88
C GLY A 88 1.49 -10.01 1.44
N LYS A 89 0.28 -10.49 1.09
CA LYS A 89 -0.27 -10.43 -0.28
C LYS A 89 -1.22 -9.24 -0.44
N LEU A 90 -0.84 -8.27 -1.27
CA LEU A 90 -1.68 -7.15 -1.67
C LEU A 90 -2.66 -7.61 -2.76
N MET A 91 -3.95 -7.44 -2.50
CA MET A 91 -5.02 -7.88 -3.40
C MET A 91 -5.57 -6.70 -4.23
N ARG A 92 -6.14 -6.99 -5.40
CA ARG A 92 -7.05 -6.06 -6.06
C ARG A 92 -8.35 -5.98 -5.27
N PRO A 93 -8.75 -4.78 -4.78
CA PRO A 93 -10.03 -4.63 -4.10
C PRO A 93 -11.18 -4.68 -5.11
N HIS A 94 -12.30 -5.27 -4.71
CA HIS A 94 -13.52 -5.37 -5.52
C HIS A 94 -14.75 -5.02 -4.68
N ILE A 95 -15.68 -4.30 -5.27
CA ILE A 95 -17.01 -3.99 -4.71
C ILE A 95 -18.07 -4.91 -5.34
N VAL A 96 -17.92 -5.24 -6.62
CA VAL A 96 -18.82 -6.11 -7.38
C VAL A 96 -18.45 -7.57 -7.14
N LYS A 97 -19.37 -8.32 -6.56
CA LYS A 97 -19.20 -9.76 -6.32
C LYS A 97 -19.39 -10.61 -7.58
N ALA A 98 -20.41 -10.30 -8.38
CA ALA A 98 -20.72 -11.00 -9.61
C ALA A 98 -21.62 -10.14 -10.50
N VAL A 99 -21.61 -10.44 -11.79
CA VAL A 99 -22.55 -9.90 -12.79
C VAL A 99 -23.47 -11.03 -13.24
N VAL A 100 -24.78 -10.81 -13.12
CA VAL A 100 -25.82 -11.76 -13.58
C VAL A 100 -26.30 -11.31 -14.95
N HIS A 101 -26.24 -12.22 -15.93
CA HIS A 101 -26.63 -11.97 -17.32
C HIS A 101 -28.12 -12.27 -17.56
N PRO A 102 -28.72 -11.78 -18.67
CA PRO A 102 -30.13 -12.01 -18.97
C PRO A 102 -30.54 -13.48 -19.12
N ASP A 103 -29.60 -14.36 -19.46
CA ASP A 103 -29.82 -15.82 -19.58
C ASP A 103 -29.73 -16.56 -18.23
N GLY A 104 -29.50 -15.82 -17.13
CA GLY A 104 -29.33 -16.37 -15.78
C GLY A 104 -27.91 -16.87 -15.46
N SER A 105 -26.99 -16.85 -16.43
CA SER A 105 -25.58 -17.14 -16.17
C SER A 105 -24.93 -16.04 -15.33
N GLN A 106 -23.87 -16.39 -14.60
CA GLN A 106 -23.17 -15.46 -13.71
C GLN A 106 -21.67 -15.43 -14.00
N THR A 107 -21.12 -14.23 -14.13
CA THR A 107 -19.67 -14.00 -14.11
C THR A 107 -19.27 -13.57 -12.71
N GLN A 108 -18.55 -14.43 -11.99
CA GLN A 108 -18.06 -14.13 -10.64
C GLN A 108 -16.77 -13.31 -10.71
N THR A 109 -16.64 -12.35 -9.81
CA THR A 109 -15.39 -11.62 -9.61
C THR A 109 -14.44 -12.48 -8.79
N MET A 110 -13.26 -12.75 -9.34
CA MET A 110 -12.27 -13.61 -8.72
C MET A 110 -11.20 -12.76 -8.00
N PRO A 111 -10.74 -13.15 -6.80
CA PRO A 111 -9.64 -12.47 -6.14
C PRO A 111 -8.37 -12.50 -6.99
N GLU A 112 -7.65 -11.38 -7.02
CA GLU A 112 -6.40 -11.22 -7.78
C GLU A 112 -5.32 -10.65 -6.87
N ILE A 113 -4.13 -11.27 -6.89
CA ILE A 113 -2.95 -10.77 -6.20
C ILE A 113 -2.26 -9.76 -7.11
N ILE A 114 -2.07 -8.54 -6.63
CA ILE A 114 -1.33 -7.49 -7.35
C ILE A 114 0.16 -7.57 -7.04
N SER A 115 0.50 -7.73 -5.76
CA SER A 115 1.89 -7.73 -5.29
C SER A 115 2.03 -8.55 -4.01
N THR A 116 3.27 -8.91 -3.66
CA THR A 116 3.64 -9.52 -2.38
C THR A 116 4.73 -8.67 -1.72
N PRO A 117 4.37 -7.48 -1.16
CA PRO A 117 5.36 -6.54 -0.63
C PRO A 117 6.23 -7.12 0.48
N ILE A 118 5.71 -8.05 1.27
CA ILE A 118 6.44 -8.66 2.38
C ILE A 118 6.22 -10.17 2.43
N SER A 119 7.16 -10.88 3.03
CA SER A 119 6.99 -12.31 3.29
C SER A 119 5.89 -12.57 4.32
N GLU A 120 5.30 -13.76 4.30
CA GLU A 120 4.34 -14.20 5.32
C GLU A 120 4.93 -14.12 6.73
N ARG A 121 6.22 -14.47 6.89
CA ARG A 121 6.91 -14.36 8.18
C ARG A 121 6.92 -12.91 8.68
N SER A 122 7.22 -11.95 7.81
CA SER A 122 7.24 -10.52 8.16
C SER A 122 5.85 -9.99 8.47
N ALA A 123 4.80 -10.56 7.88
CA ALA A 123 3.42 -10.15 8.11
C ALA A 123 2.87 -10.60 9.47
N LEU A 124 3.44 -11.66 10.06
CA LEU A 124 2.97 -12.29 11.31
C LEU A 124 3.70 -11.79 12.58
N THR A 125 4.74 -10.97 12.46
CA THR A 125 5.62 -10.55 13.56
C THR A 125 5.61 -9.05 13.78
#